data_AF-A0A849GAK7-F1
#
_entry.id   AF-A0A849GAK7-F1
#
_cell.length_a   1.000
_cell.length_b   1.000
_cell.length_c   1.000
_cell.angle_alpha   90.00
_cell.angle_beta   90.00
_cell.angle_gamma   90.00
#
_symmetry.space_group_name_H-M   'P 1'
#
loop_
_entity.id
_entity.type
_entity.pdbx_description
1 polymer ?
#
loop_
_entity_poly.entity_id
_entity_poly.type
_entity_poly.pdbx_seq_one_letter_code
_entity_poly.pdbx_strand_id
1 'polypeptide(L)' 'MTTGARGQDTGTCFHCALPVPADCNLRVDIEGNWRPVCCPGCKAVATLIRDSGMSGYYTMR' A
#
# COMPACT_ATOMS: atom_id res chain seq x y z
N MET A 1 24.14 1.69 22.71
CA MET A 1 22.83 1.51 23.37
C MET A 1 21.89 0.94 22.32
N THR A 2 21.70 -0.37 22.39
CA THR A 2 20.62 -1.22 21.81
C THR A 2 20.17 -1.00 20.36
N THR A 3 20.75 -1.80 19.47
CA THR A 3 20.12 -2.30 18.25
C THR A 3 18.86 -3.10 18.63
N GLY A 4 17.68 -2.59 18.30
CA GLY A 4 16.38 -3.21 18.57
C GLY A 4 15.53 -3.31 17.30
N ALA A 5 16.02 -4.02 16.29
CA ALA A 5 15.27 -4.30 15.07
C ALA A 5 14.83 -5.77 15.07
N ARG A 6 13.58 -6.06 15.46
CA ARG A 6 12.81 -7.17 14.89
C ARG A 6 11.30 -7.08 15.21
N GLY A 7 10.70 -5.94 14.90
CA GLY A 7 9.24 -5.81 14.85
C GLY A 7 8.72 -6.26 13.49
N GLN A 8 8.61 -7.59 13.31
CA GLN A 8 7.73 -8.31 12.38
C GLN A 8 7.08 -7.48 11.24
N ASP A 9 7.86 -7.14 10.21
CA ASP A 9 7.37 -6.55 8.96
C ASP A 9 6.72 -7.64 8.10
N THR A 10 5.43 -7.90 8.35
CA THR A 10 4.64 -8.78 7.47
C THR A 10 4.29 -8.01 6.19
N GLY A 11 5.30 -7.77 5.36
CA GLY A 11 5.18 -7.10 4.08
C GLY A 11 5.52 -5.61 4.11
N THR A 12 6.30 -5.19 3.12
CA THR A 12 6.58 -3.78 2.85
C THR A 12 5.48 -3.22 1.94
N CYS A 13 5.10 -1.97 2.13
CA CYS A 13 4.08 -1.35 1.30
C CYS A 13 4.58 -1.22 -0.13
N PHE A 14 3.76 -1.66 -1.08
CA PHE A 14 4.07 -1.60 -2.49
C PHE A 14 4.19 -0.16 -3.05
N HIS A 15 3.55 0.82 -2.42
CA HIS A 15 3.55 2.21 -2.87
C HIS A 15 4.63 3.07 -2.18
N CYS A 16 4.71 2.98 -0.86
CA CYS A 16 5.53 3.86 -0.03
C CYS A 16 6.88 3.20 0.37
N ALA A 17 7.03 1.89 0.16
CA ALA A 17 8.16 1.08 0.63
C ALA A 17 8.43 1.16 2.15
N LEU A 18 7.48 1.67 2.94
CA LEU A 18 7.53 1.59 4.41
C LEU A 18 7.04 0.23 4.90
N PRO A 19 7.49 -0.22 6.09
CA PRO A 19 6.93 -1.39 6.75
C PRO A 19 5.42 -1.22 6.95
N VAL A 20 4.64 -2.23 6.58
CA VAL A 20 3.20 -2.24 6.84
C VAL A 20 3.02 -2.59 8.33
N PRO A 21 2.37 -1.72 9.13
CA PRO A 21 2.11 -2.04 10.52
C PRO A 21 1.20 -3.26 10.60
N ALA A 22 1.40 -4.12 11.59
CA ALA A 22 0.62 -5.36 11.74
C ALA A 22 -0.90 -5.12 11.86
N ASP A 23 -1.30 -3.94 12.31
CA ASP A 23 -2.70 -3.50 12.40
C ASP A 23 -3.30 -3.14 11.02
N CYS A 24 -2.46 -2.84 10.03
CA CYS A 24 -2.87 -2.56 8.66
C CYS A 24 -2.77 -3.79 7.77
N ASN A 25 -3.87 -4.53 7.64
CA ASN A 25 -3.99 -5.62 6.67
C ASN A 25 -4.58 -5.13 5.33
N LEU A 26 -4.17 -3.94 4.88
CA LEU A 26 -4.66 -3.35 3.63
C LEU A 26 -3.91 -3.94 2.44
N ARG A 27 -4.68 -4.32 1.42
CA ARG A 27 -4.17 -4.91 0.18
C ARG A 27 -4.83 -4.26 -1.02
N VAL A 28 -4.08 -4.10 -2.09
CA VAL A 28 -4.55 -3.65 -3.39
C VAL A 28 -4.30 -4.76 -4.40
N ASP A 29 -5.28 -5.03 -5.25
CA ASP A 29 -5.08 -5.91 -6.40
C ASP A 29 -4.34 -5.10 -7.47
N ILE A 30 -3.22 -5.60 -7.98
CA ILE A 30 -2.46 -5.01 -9.09
C ILE A 30 -2.27 -6.12 -10.12
N GLU A 31 -2.92 -6.00 -11.27
CA GLU A 31 -2.88 -7.00 -12.36
C GLU A 31 -3.16 -8.45 -11.87
N GLY A 32 -4.12 -8.63 -10.96
CA GLY A 32 -4.45 -9.94 -10.39
C GLY A 32 -3.53 -10.38 -9.23
N ASN A 33 -2.56 -9.55 -8.84
CA ASN A 33 -1.67 -9.79 -7.72
C ASN A 33 -2.02 -8.88 -6.54
N TRP A 34 -2.40 -9.50 -5.42
CA TRP A 34 -2.60 -8.78 -4.16
C TRP A 34 -1.27 -8.30 -3.59
N ARG A 35 -1.13 -6.98 -3.47
CA ARG A 35 0.04 -6.29 -2.91
C ARG A 35 -0.34 -5.56 -1.62
N PRO A 36 0.45 -5.71 -0.54
CA PRO A 36 0.16 -5.05 0.73
C PRO A 36 0.46 -3.55 0.66
N VAL A 37 -0.27 -2.74 1.42
CA VAL A 37 -0.09 -1.28 1.49
C VAL A 37 -0.15 -0.75 2.92
N CYS A 38 0.61 0.32 3.17
CA CYS A 38 0.79 0.91 4.50
C CYS A 38 -0.45 1.68 4.99
N CYS A 39 -1.35 2.13 4.10
CA CYS A 39 -2.43 3.05 4.45
C CYS A 39 -3.59 3.03 3.42
N PRO A 40 -4.82 3.44 3.77
CA PRO A 40 -5.94 3.49 2.82
C PRO A 40 -5.70 4.52 1.69
N GLY A 41 -4.96 5.60 1.96
CA GLY A 41 -4.51 6.53 0.90
C GLY A 41 -3.55 5.86 -0.09
N CYS A 42 -2.69 4.99 0.39
CA CYS A 42 -1.73 4.22 -0.40
C CYS A 42 -2.46 3.18 -1.26
N LYS A 43 -3.53 2.58 -0.71
CA LYS A 43 -4.47 1.73 -1.46
C LYS A 43 -5.17 2.53 -2.56
N ALA A 44 -5.69 3.72 -2.23
CA ALA A 44 -6.39 4.58 -3.17
C ALA A 44 -5.47 4.99 -4.31
N VAL A 45 -4.25 5.47 -4.02
CA VAL A 45 -3.27 5.84 -5.05
C VAL A 45 -2.84 4.63 -5.87
N ALA A 46 -2.58 3.47 -5.28
CA ALA A 46 -2.19 2.28 -6.04
C ALA A 46 -3.33 1.76 -6.94
N THR A 47 -4.58 1.83 -6.47
CA THR A 47 -5.77 1.52 -7.27
C THR A 47 -5.95 2.54 -8.38
N LEU A 48 -5.79 3.83 -8.06
CA LEU A 48 -5.86 4.93 -9.01
C LEU A 48 -4.76 4.84 -10.04
N ILE A 49 -3.50 4.52 -9.73
CA ILE A 49 -2.45 4.37 -10.75
C ILE A 49 -2.78 3.22 -11.70
N ARG A 50 -3.28 2.11 -11.14
CA ARG A 50 -3.68 0.94 -11.91
C ARG A 50 -4.86 1.27 -12.86
N ASP A 51 -5.80 2.05 -12.38
CA ASP A 51 -6.98 2.48 -13.12
C ASP A 51 -6.67 3.65 -14.07
N SER A 52 -5.95 4.68 -13.61
CA SER A 52 -5.46 5.87 -14.33
C SER A 52 -4.34 5.59 -15.32
N GLY A 53 -3.82 4.37 -15.40
CA GLY A 53 -3.23 3.87 -16.64
C GLY A 53 -4.21 3.93 -17.83
N MET A 54 -5.53 4.06 -17.56
CA MET A 54 -6.60 4.22 -18.55
C MET A 54 -7.77 5.16 -18.17
N SER A 55 -7.93 5.61 -16.92
CA SER A 55 -9.02 6.51 -16.54
C SER A 55 -8.65 7.53 -15.46
N GLY A 56 -8.67 8.80 -15.85
CA GLY A 56 -8.54 9.93 -14.94
C GLY A 56 -9.78 10.07 -14.08
N TYR A 57 -9.70 9.68 -12.81
CA TYR A 57 -10.76 9.91 -11.83
C TYR A 57 -10.44 11.14 -10.97
N TYR A 58 -10.64 12.31 -11.56
CA TYR A 58 -10.81 13.56 -10.81
C TYR A 58 -12.30 13.73 -10.46
N THR A 59 -12.71 13.08 -9.38
CA THR A 59 -14.02 13.21 -8.72
C THR A 59 -13.81 12.49 -7.39
N MET A 60 -13.74 13.15 -6.23
CA MET A 60 -14.79 13.95 -5.63
C MET A 60 -14.23 14.68 -4.39
N ARG A 61 -14.49 15.99 -4.32
CA ARG A 61 -14.48 16.95 -3.19
C ARG A 61 -14.15 16.46 -1.78
#